data_AF-A0A7Z9WLR4-F1
#
_entry.id   AF-A0A7Z9WLR4-F1
#
_cell.length_a   1.000
_cell.length_b   1.000
_cell.length_c   1.000
_cell.angle_alpha   90.00
_cell.angle_beta   90.00
_cell.angle_gamma   90.00
#
_symmetry.space_group_name_H-M   'P 1'
#
loop_
_entity.id
_entity.type
_entity.pdbx_description
1 polymer ?
#
loop_
_entity_poly.entity_id
_entity_poly.type
_entity_poly.pdbx_seq_one_letter_code
_entity_poly.pdbx_strand_id
1 'polypeptide(L)'
;MNKFGNRNPGFGVRQFILMGLILALVGYWGPWVDHKAAALVLSGLDMADFVKLLPGVRAGTERVVRELFYLPPLAAALCLALLALTPSLWGHGGHPRWARAIVLAVAVLLAPVVLPPYPSVLRALWSPELRWQLAASVLCLLLIGMGLCRRPSASLAAWLMVALALAGAILPPWQFFSIRDALDQVYGQPIRVGWGLWLTVAGFLLVAAGAIGLLSKGEVSSTKS
;
A
#
# COMPACT_ATOMS: atom_id res chain seq x y z
N MET A 1 39.36 -0.42 25.19
CA MET A 1 39.02 -1.15 23.95
C MET A 1 37.52 -1.05 23.69
N ASN A 2 37.10 -0.06 22.89
CA ASN A 2 35.70 0.18 22.57
C ASN A 2 35.23 -0.76 21.45
N LYS A 3 34.58 -1.87 21.80
CA LYS A 3 33.72 -2.64 20.88
C LYS A 3 32.33 -2.01 20.84
N PHE A 4 32.20 -0.79 20.33
CA PHE A 4 30.89 -0.22 20.04
C PHE A 4 30.50 -0.50 18.59
N GLY A 5 29.68 -1.54 18.45
CA GLY A 5 28.51 -1.55 17.57
C GLY A 5 28.73 -1.12 16.12
N ASN A 6 29.28 -2.03 15.31
CA ASN A 6 28.99 -2.01 13.88
C ASN A 6 27.52 -2.47 13.71
N ARG A 7 26.54 -1.61 14.02
CA ARG A 7 25.14 -1.87 13.69
C ARG A 7 25.08 -1.93 12.18
N ASN A 8 24.86 -3.12 11.63
CA ASN A 8 24.65 -3.31 10.20
C ASN A 8 23.66 -2.25 9.69
N PRO A 9 24.11 -1.29 8.86
CA PRO A 9 23.31 -0.11 8.52
C PRO A 9 22.06 -0.45 7.68
N GLY A 10 21.93 -1.69 7.20
CA GLY A 10 20.73 -2.21 6.53
C GLY A 10 19.62 -2.70 7.49
N PHE A 11 19.96 -3.05 8.74
CA PHE A 11 18.97 -3.56 9.71
C PHE A 11 17.95 -2.48 10.10
N GLY A 12 18.42 -1.26 10.35
CA GLY A 12 17.55 -0.13 10.71
C GLY A 12 16.60 0.25 9.57
N VAL A 13 17.12 0.40 8.34
CA VAL A 13 16.33 0.84 7.18
C VAL A 13 15.18 -0.13 6.86
N ARG A 14 15.41 -1.44 6.97
CA ARG A 14 14.34 -2.44 6.81
C ARG A 14 13.27 -2.30 7.89
N GLN A 15 13.66 -2.13 9.15
CA GLN A 15 12.69 -1.95 10.23
C GLN A 15 11.83 -0.71 9.99
N PHE A 16 12.41 0.38 9.48
CA PHE A 16 11.65 1.54 9.05
C PHE A 16 10.65 1.22 7.94
N ILE A 17 11.04 0.46 6.92
CA ILE A 17 10.14 0.04 5.83
C ILE A 17 9.00 -0.84 6.37
N LEU A 18 9.30 -1.87 7.15
CA LEU A 18 8.28 -2.76 7.71
C LEU A 18 7.33 -2.03 8.65
N MET A 19 7.86 -1.15 9.50
CA MET A 19 7.05 -0.31 10.37
C MET A 19 6.16 0.62 9.54
N GLY A 20 6.71 1.26 8.50
CA GLY A 20 5.96 2.10 7.59
C GLY A 20 4.81 1.34 6.91
N LEU A 21 5.05 0.10 6.45
CA LEU A 21 4.02 -0.76 5.86
C LEU A 21 2.94 -1.14 6.87
N ILE A 22 3.32 -1.49 8.12
CA ILE A 22 2.35 -1.78 9.18
C ILE A 22 1.50 -0.56 9.49
N LEU A 23 2.11 0.61 9.66
CA LEU A 23 1.37 1.86 9.90
C LEU A 23 0.46 2.20 8.73
N ALA A 24 0.93 2.01 7.49
CA ALA A 24 0.14 2.27 6.30
C ALA A 24 -1.12 1.39 6.25
N LEU A 25 -0.95 0.11 6.53
CA LEU A 25 -2.03 -0.87 6.59
C LEU A 25 -2.99 -0.58 7.76
N VAL A 26 -2.49 -0.36 8.97
CA VAL A 26 -3.33 0.02 10.13
C VAL A 26 -4.13 1.30 9.84
N GLY A 27 -3.52 2.27 9.16
CA GLY A 27 -4.21 3.47 8.72
C GLY A 27 -5.29 3.20 7.68
N TYR A 28 -5.05 2.29 6.75
CA TYR A 28 -5.99 1.95 5.69
C TYR A 28 -7.30 1.37 6.23
N TRP A 29 -7.22 0.45 7.20
CA TRP A 29 -8.39 -0.07 7.91
C TRP A 29 -8.90 0.84 9.03
N GLY A 30 -8.14 1.86 9.40
CA GLY A 30 -8.56 2.89 10.34
C GLY A 30 -9.65 3.80 9.76
N PRO A 31 -10.22 4.70 10.60
CA PRO A 31 -11.22 5.66 10.18
C PRO A 31 -10.59 6.72 9.25
N TRP A 32 -11.11 6.83 8.03
CA TRP A 32 -10.78 7.91 7.09
C TRP A 32 -11.81 9.03 7.17
N VAL A 33 -13.08 8.67 7.36
CA VAL A 33 -14.14 9.56 7.80
C VAL A 33 -14.46 9.22 9.24
N ASP A 34 -14.29 10.19 10.14
CA ASP A 34 -14.59 10.02 11.55
C ASP A 34 -15.99 10.58 11.89
N HIS A 35 -16.73 9.82 12.68
CA HIS A 35 -18.08 10.15 13.09
C HIS A 35 -18.40 9.56 14.45
N LYS A 36 -19.22 10.26 15.26
CA LYS A 36 -19.60 9.80 16.61
C LYS A 36 -20.36 8.47 16.57
N ALA A 37 -21.15 8.26 15.52
CA ALA A 37 -21.87 7.01 15.29
C ALA A 37 -20.99 6.05 14.49
N ALA A 38 -20.71 4.88 15.06
CA ALA A 38 -19.82 3.88 14.46
C ALA A 38 -20.26 3.43 13.04
N ALA A 39 -21.56 3.39 12.75
CA ALA A 39 -22.09 3.03 11.44
C ALA A 39 -21.76 4.04 10.31
N LEU A 40 -21.35 5.26 10.68
CA LEU A 40 -20.95 6.33 9.76
C LEU A 40 -19.44 6.55 9.74
N VAL A 41 -18.68 5.70 10.44
CA VAL A 41 -17.22 5.70 10.33
C VAL A 41 -16.87 4.89 9.09
N LEU A 42 -16.12 5.49 8.17
CA LEU A 42 -15.73 4.83 6.92
C LEU A 42 -14.21 4.67 6.86
N SER A 43 -13.76 3.44 6.63
CA SER A 43 -12.36 3.13 6.38
C SER A 43 -11.96 3.42 4.92
N GLY A 44 -10.67 3.32 4.61
CA GLY A 44 -10.18 3.41 3.23
C GLY A 44 -10.79 2.33 2.32
N LEU A 45 -11.06 1.14 2.87
CA LEU A 45 -11.75 0.06 2.15
C LEU A 45 -13.21 0.43 1.87
N ASP A 46 -13.92 0.94 2.89
CA ASP A 46 -15.33 1.31 2.76
C ASP A 46 -15.52 2.47 1.78
N MET A 47 -14.56 3.39 1.70
CA MET A 47 -14.56 4.48 0.70
C MET A 47 -14.67 3.97 -0.72
N ALA A 48 -13.96 2.90 -1.06
CA ALA A 48 -13.99 2.36 -2.42
C ALA A 48 -15.40 1.89 -2.84
N ASP A 49 -16.23 1.50 -1.87
CA ASP A 49 -17.62 1.10 -2.11
C ASP A 49 -18.64 2.20 -1.85
N PHE A 50 -18.43 3.05 -0.85
CA PHE A 50 -19.37 4.11 -0.50
C PHE A 50 -19.48 5.17 -1.61
N VAL A 51 -18.36 5.48 -2.27
CA VAL A 51 -18.31 6.58 -3.25
C VAL A 51 -19.16 6.33 -4.49
N LYS A 52 -19.43 5.06 -4.85
CA LYS A 52 -20.36 4.71 -5.94
C LYS A 52 -21.83 5.04 -5.60
N LEU A 53 -22.12 5.28 -4.33
CA LEU A 53 -23.45 5.61 -3.85
C LEU A 53 -23.70 7.13 -3.84
N LEU A 54 -22.66 7.95 -4.04
CA LEU A 54 -22.80 9.40 -4.05
C LEU A 54 -23.72 9.86 -5.18
N PRO A 55 -24.68 10.77 -4.90
CA PRO A 55 -25.59 11.29 -5.92
C PRO A 55 -24.86 11.90 -7.12
N GLY A 56 -23.78 12.68 -6.89
CA GLY A 56 -23.01 13.31 -7.96
C GLY A 56 -22.28 12.32 -8.87
N VAL A 57 -21.78 11.21 -8.30
CA VAL A 57 -21.14 10.14 -9.08
C VAL A 57 -22.18 9.39 -9.92
N ARG A 58 -23.37 9.12 -9.34
CA ARG A 58 -24.49 8.48 -10.06
C ARG A 58 -25.08 9.36 -11.14
N ALA A 59 -25.10 10.68 -10.93
CA ALA A 59 -25.53 11.67 -11.90
C ALA A 59 -24.46 11.93 -12.98
N GLY A 60 -23.24 11.40 -12.82
CA GLY A 60 -22.12 11.62 -13.74
C GLY A 60 -21.51 13.02 -13.68
N THR A 61 -21.88 13.83 -12.69
CA THR A 61 -21.37 15.19 -12.49
C THR A 61 -19.99 15.19 -11.83
N GLU A 62 -19.67 14.15 -11.05
CA GLU A 62 -18.37 13.96 -10.41
C GLU A 62 -17.65 12.72 -10.95
N ARG A 63 -16.38 12.90 -11.35
CA ARG A 63 -15.52 11.80 -11.79
C ARG A 63 -14.73 11.27 -10.60
N VAL A 64 -15.01 10.03 -10.22
CA VAL A 64 -14.27 9.34 -9.15
C VAL A 64 -13.67 8.05 -9.69
N VAL A 65 -12.36 7.91 -9.50
CA VAL A 65 -11.63 6.67 -9.78
C VAL A 65 -11.59 5.85 -8.49
N ARG A 66 -12.54 4.93 -8.36
CA ARG A 66 -12.72 4.10 -7.15
C ARG A 66 -11.49 3.23 -6.87
N GLU A 67 -10.80 2.84 -7.93
CA GLU A 67 -9.61 1.98 -7.92
C GLU A 67 -8.45 2.59 -7.12
N LEU A 68 -8.41 3.92 -7.00
CA LEU A 68 -7.37 4.60 -6.21
C LEU A 68 -7.49 4.29 -4.71
N PHE A 69 -8.69 4.02 -4.21
CA PHE A 69 -8.87 3.63 -2.81
C PHE A 69 -8.37 2.20 -2.52
N TYR A 70 -8.27 1.34 -3.53
CA TYR A 70 -7.68 0.00 -3.38
C TYR A 70 -6.16 -0.03 -3.52
N LEU A 71 -5.54 1.12 -3.84
CA LEU A 71 -4.12 1.22 -4.09
C LEU A 71 -3.25 0.98 -2.84
N PRO A 72 -3.61 1.42 -1.61
CA PRO A 72 -2.84 1.15 -0.40
C PRO A 72 -2.53 -0.34 -0.15
N PRO A 73 -3.50 -1.28 -0.10
CA PRO A 73 -3.18 -2.68 0.14
C PRO A 73 -2.35 -3.31 -1.01
N LEU A 74 -2.58 -2.91 -2.26
CA LEU A 74 -1.80 -3.40 -3.41
C LEU A 74 -0.36 -2.89 -3.39
N ALA A 75 -0.15 -1.60 -3.11
CA ALA A 75 1.17 -1.00 -2.98
C ALA A 75 1.94 -1.65 -1.82
N ALA A 76 1.27 -1.86 -0.68
CA ALA A 76 1.87 -2.56 0.46
C ALA A 76 2.25 -4.01 0.13
N ALA A 77 1.37 -4.76 -0.56
CA ALA A 77 1.63 -6.12 -1.01
C ALA A 77 2.87 -6.18 -1.92
N LEU A 78 2.95 -5.29 -2.92
CA LEU A 78 4.09 -5.24 -3.84
C LEU A 78 5.38 -4.81 -3.12
N CYS A 79 5.33 -3.84 -2.20
CA CYS A 79 6.48 -3.45 -1.39
C CYS A 79 6.99 -4.60 -0.50
N LEU A 80 6.08 -5.36 0.14
CA LEU A 80 6.44 -6.55 0.91
C LEU A 80 7.05 -7.65 0.01
N ALA A 81 6.48 -7.85 -1.18
CA ALA A 81 7.01 -8.81 -2.14
C ALA A 81 8.41 -8.41 -2.64
N LEU A 82 8.62 -7.15 -3.02
CA LEU A 82 9.93 -6.64 -3.43
C LEU A 82 10.96 -6.82 -2.30
N LEU A 83 10.59 -6.50 -1.06
CA LEU A 83 11.44 -6.74 0.09
C LEU A 83 11.75 -8.23 0.25
N ALA A 84 10.76 -9.12 0.17
CA ALA A 84 10.95 -10.56 0.33
C ALA A 84 11.77 -11.19 -0.81
N LEU A 85 11.63 -10.70 -2.04
CA LEU A 85 12.21 -11.28 -3.25
C LEU A 85 13.63 -10.82 -3.52
N THR A 86 14.08 -9.72 -2.92
CA THR A 86 15.43 -9.17 -3.07
C THR A 86 16.31 -9.50 -1.85
N PRO A 87 17.13 -10.58 -1.88
CA PRO A 87 17.90 -11.03 -0.73
C PRO A 87 18.93 -10.01 -0.23
N SER A 88 19.48 -9.19 -1.14
CA SER A 88 20.48 -8.17 -0.80
C SER A 88 19.94 -7.10 0.14
N LEU A 89 18.62 -6.86 0.15
CA LEU A 89 17.98 -5.93 1.09
C LEU A 89 17.90 -6.47 2.53
N TRP A 90 18.12 -7.77 2.73
CA TRP A 90 18.11 -8.42 4.04
C TRP A 90 19.48 -8.42 4.74
N GLY A 91 20.54 -7.98 4.05
CA GLY A 91 21.91 -7.87 4.60
C GLY A 91 22.68 -9.20 4.66
N HIS A 92 23.97 -9.10 5.02
CA HIS A 92 24.93 -10.22 5.04
C HIS A 92 24.71 -11.21 6.21
N GLY A 93 23.84 -10.89 7.16
CA GLY A 93 23.48 -11.74 8.30
C GLY A 93 22.27 -12.64 8.00
N GLY A 94 22.42 -13.49 6.99
CA GLY A 94 21.43 -14.46 6.47
C GLY A 94 20.19 -14.69 7.33
N HIS A 95 19.16 -13.86 7.11
CA HIS A 95 17.86 -14.13 7.71
C HIS A 95 17.31 -15.45 7.18
N PRO A 96 16.65 -16.22 8.05
CA PRO A 96 16.20 -17.54 7.67
C PRO A 96 15.13 -17.44 6.59
N ARG A 97 15.17 -18.37 5.63
CA ARG A 97 14.26 -18.39 4.47
C ARG A 97 12.77 -18.36 4.87
N TRP A 98 12.44 -18.85 6.07
CA TRP A 98 11.08 -18.80 6.61
C TRP A 98 10.57 -17.37 6.84
N ALA A 99 11.41 -16.44 7.30
CA ALA A 99 10.96 -15.06 7.54
C ALA A 99 10.58 -14.36 6.23
N ARG A 100 11.35 -14.62 5.16
CA ARG A 100 11.04 -14.15 3.82
C ARG A 100 9.78 -14.81 3.26
N ALA A 101 9.59 -16.11 3.52
CA ALA A 101 8.39 -16.82 3.14
C ALA A 101 7.14 -16.26 3.85
N ILE A 102 7.25 -15.89 5.14
CA ILE A 102 6.16 -15.23 5.87
C ILE A 102 5.83 -13.86 5.26
N VAL A 103 6.84 -13.01 5.02
CA VAL A 103 6.62 -11.69 4.40
C VAL A 103 5.96 -11.83 3.02
N LEU A 104 6.41 -12.81 2.22
CA LEU A 104 5.82 -13.10 0.93
C LEU A 104 4.40 -13.65 1.05
N ALA A 105 4.13 -14.53 2.02
CA ALA A 105 2.79 -15.04 2.29
C ALA A 105 1.84 -13.90 2.66
N VAL A 106 2.27 -12.97 3.52
CA VAL A 106 1.50 -11.75 3.85
C VAL A 106 1.25 -10.91 2.61
N ALA A 107 2.26 -10.72 1.74
CA ALA A 107 2.08 -10.00 0.48
C ALA A 107 1.02 -10.66 -0.43
N VAL A 108 1.06 -11.98 -0.55
CA VAL A 108 0.09 -12.77 -1.34
C VAL A 108 -1.31 -12.67 -0.74
N LEU A 109 -1.44 -12.69 0.59
CA LEU A 109 -2.72 -12.57 1.30
C LEU A 109 -3.33 -11.16 1.23
N LEU A 110 -2.52 -10.12 1.02
CA LEU A 110 -3.00 -8.75 0.85
C LEU A 110 -3.60 -8.48 -0.53
N ALA A 111 -3.13 -9.16 -1.59
CA ALA A 111 -3.67 -9.00 -2.93
C ALA A 111 -5.20 -9.27 -3.03
N PRO A 112 -5.76 -10.37 -2.48
CA PRO A 112 -7.18 -10.66 -2.55
C PRO A 112 -8.05 -9.77 -1.64
N VAL A 113 -7.49 -8.92 -0.77
CA VAL A 113 -8.27 -7.97 0.06
C VAL A 113 -9.11 -7.02 -0.81
N VAL A 114 -8.62 -6.71 -2.01
CA VAL A 114 -9.30 -5.84 -2.98
C VAL A 114 -10.44 -6.56 -3.71
N LEU A 115 -10.49 -7.89 -3.66
CA LEU A 115 -11.54 -8.65 -4.34
C LEU A 115 -12.88 -8.44 -3.64
N PRO A 116 -13.96 -8.34 -4.42
CA PRO A 116 -15.30 -8.26 -3.88
C PRO A 116 -15.63 -9.56 -3.11
N PRO A 117 -16.41 -9.49 -2.02
CA PRO A 117 -16.74 -10.67 -1.23
C PRO A 117 -17.53 -11.71 -2.05
N TYR A 118 -17.38 -12.97 -1.69
CA TYR A 118 -18.20 -14.05 -2.26
C TYR A 118 -19.70 -13.80 -1.98
N PRO A 119 -20.61 -14.01 -2.94
CA PRO A 119 -20.43 -14.61 -4.25
C PRO A 119 -20.14 -13.60 -5.38
N SER A 120 -20.05 -12.30 -5.10
CA SER A 120 -19.86 -11.24 -6.10
C SER A 120 -18.61 -11.46 -6.94
N VAL A 121 -17.55 -12.05 -6.36
CA VAL A 121 -16.33 -12.43 -7.08
C VAL A 121 -16.58 -13.37 -8.26
N LEU A 122 -17.57 -14.26 -8.18
CA LEU A 122 -17.91 -15.19 -9.28
C LEU A 122 -18.50 -14.47 -10.48
N ARG A 123 -19.12 -13.31 -10.23
CA ARG A 123 -19.68 -12.44 -11.27
C ARG A 123 -18.69 -11.37 -11.74
N ALA A 124 -17.46 -11.37 -11.20
CA ALA A 124 -16.50 -10.30 -11.44
C ALA A 124 -16.13 -10.11 -12.91
N LEU A 125 -16.14 -11.19 -13.71
CA LEU A 125 -15.86 -11.13 -15.15
C LEU A 125 -17.01 -10.52 -15.97
N TRP A 126 -18.24 -10.52 -15.44
CA TRP A 126 -19.44 -10.10 -16.14
C TRP A 126 -19.80 -8.63 -15.86
N SER A 127 -19.41 -8.11 -14.70
CA SER A 127 -19.61 -6.71 -14.32
C SER A 127 -18.35 -5.89 -14.63
N PRO A 128 -18.44 -4.82 -15.45
CA PRO A 128 -17.31 -3.95 -15.80
C PRO A 128 -16.51 -3.44 -14.59
N GLU A 129 -17.19 -3.18 -13.48
CA GLU A 129 -16.61 -2.59 -12.28
C GLU A 129 -15.74 -3.59 -11.52
N LEU A 130 -16.21 -4.83 -11.37
CA LEU A 130 -15.44 -5.87 -10.67
C LEU A 130 -14.30 -6.41 -11.54
N ARG A 131 -14.35 -6.23 -12.87
CA ARG A 131 -13.25 -6.62 -13.78
C ARG A 131 -11.96 -5.88 -13.44
N TRP A 132 -12.03 -4.61 -13.07
CA TRP A 132 -10.85 -3.84 -12.71
C TRP A 132 -10.27 -4.25 -11.35
N GLN A 133 -11.12 -4.53 -10.36
CA GLN A 133 -10.67 -5.08 -9.06
C GLN A 133 -9.99 -6.44 -9.24
N LEU A 134 -10.60 -7.33 -10.02
CA LEU A 134 -10.04 -8.64 -10.34
C LEU A 134 -8.73 -8.50 -11.12
N ALA A 135 -8.69 -7.65 -12.15
CA ALA A 135 -7.50 -7.41 -12.95
C ALA A 135 -6.35 -6.84 -12.11
N ALA A 136 -6.62 -5.90 -11.21
CA ALA A 136 -5.61 -5.32 -10.31
C ALA A 136 -5.05 -6.37 -9.34
N SER A 137 -5.91 -7.19 -8.73
CA SER A 137 -5.49 -8.27 -7.84
C SER A 137 -4.68 -9.34 -8.59
N VAL A 138 -5.14 -9.76 -9.78
CA VAL A 138 -4.44 -10.75 -10.61
C VAL A 138 -3.11 -10.20 -11.09
N LEU A 139 -3.07 -8.95 -11.55
CA LEU A 139 -1.82 -8.29 -11.96
C LEU A 139 -0.84 -8.20 -10.79
N CYS A 140 -1.30 -7.85 -9.59
CA CYS A 140 -0.47 -7.84 -8.39
C CYS A 140 0.15 -9.22 -8.13
N LEU A 141 -0.65 -10.28 -8.16
CA LEU A 141 -0.17 -11.66 -7.99
C LEU A 141 0.79 -12.08 -9.11
N LEU A 142 0.52 -11.70 -10.35
CA LEU A 142 1.39 -11.96 -11.50
C LEU A 142 2.73 -11.24 -11.36
N LEU A 143 2.77 -10.01 -10.86
CA LEU A 143 4.01 -9.28 -10.58
C LEU A 143 4.81 -9.94 -9.45
N ILE A 144 4.14 -10.43 -8.40
CA ILE A 144 4.77 -11.21 -7.33
C ILE A 144 5.35 -12.52 -7.89
N GLY A 145 4.58 -13.24 -8.72
CA GLY A 145 5.00 -14.46 -9.41
C GLY A 145 6.15 -14.22 -10.38
N MET A 146 6.10 -13.12 -11.13
CA MET A 146 7.19 -12.71 -12.02
C MET A 146 8.45 -12.41 -11.22
N GLY A 147 8.35 -11.72 -10.08
CA GLY A 147 9.48 -11.45 -9.19
C GLY A 147 10.09 -12.70 -8.56
N LEU A 148 9.28 -13.76 -8.36
CA LEU A 148 9.76 -15.09 -7.95
C LEU A 148 10.61 -15.76 -9.03
N CYS A 149 10.17 -15.69 -10.30
CA CYS A 149 10.89 -16.23 -11.45
C CYS A 149 12.10 -15.38 -11.86
N ARG A 150 11.97 -14.05 -11.74
CA ARG A 150 12.95 -13.03 -12.12
C ARG A 150 13.17 -12.09 -10.94
N ARG A 151 14.18 -12.40 -10.14
CA ARG A 151 14.52 -11.59 -8.98
C ARG A 151 14.96 -10.19 -9.42
N PRO A 152 14.29 -9.12 -8.96
CA PRO A 152 14.66 -7.76 -9.34
C PRO A 152 16.01 -7.39 -8.72
N SER A 153 16.76 -6.52 -9.41
CA SER A 153 17.97 -5.91 -8.83
C SER A 153 17.60 -5.03 -7.63
N ALA A 154 18.55 -4.83 -6.72
CA ALA A 154 18.30 -4.06 -5.50
C ALA A 154 17.88 -2.61 -5.77
N SER A 155 18.51 -1.98 -6.78
CA SER A 155 18.18 -0.61 -7.19
C SER A 155 16.78 -0.53 -7.80
N LEU A 156 16.43 -1.45 -8.72
CA LEU A 156 15.09 -1.48 -9.31
C LEU A 156 14.02 -1.72 -8.24
N ALA A 157 14.25 -2.67 -7.32
CA ALA A 157 13.32 -2.94 -6.24
C ALA A 157 13.10 -1.69 -5.35
N ALA A 158 14.16 -0.99 -4.99
CA ALA A 158 14.04 0.23 -4.19
C ALA A 158 13.32 1.36 -4.94
N TRP A 159 13.61 1.59 -6.21
CA TRP A 159 12.88 2.57 -7.03
C TRP A 159 11.39 2.24 -7.16
N LEU A 160 11.06 0.96 -7.41
CA LEU A 160 9.67 0.51 -7.46
C LEU A 160 8.97 0.71 -6.11
N MET A 161 9.65 0.42 -4.99
CA MET A 161 9.09 0.67 -3.65
C MET A 161 8.83 2.16 -3.41
N VAL A 162 9.73 3.06 -3.83
CA VAL A 162 9.49 4.51 -3.75
C VAL A 162 8.27 4.90 -4.57
N ALA A 163 8.19 4.47 -5.83
CA ALA A 163 7.09 4.79 -6.71
C ALA A 163 5.75 4.28 -6.15
N LEU A 164 5.69 3.04 -5.68
CA LEU A 164 4.50 2.43 -5.08
C LEU A 164 4.10 3.14 -3.78
N ALA A 165 5.07 3.48 -2.93
CA ALA A 165 4.81 4.19 -1.69
C ALA A 165 4.28 5.60 -1.94
N LEU A 166 4.87 6.35 -2.88
CA LEU A 166 4.36 7.67 -3.26
C LEU A 166 2.96 7.57 -3.89
N ALA A 167 2.71 6.58 -4.75
CA ALA A 167 1.38 6.35 -5.30
C ALA A 167 0.35 6.08 -4.18
N GLY A 168 0.68 5.23 -3.20
CA GLY A 168 -0.16 4.92 -2.04
C GLY A 168 -0.35 6.09 -1.08
N ALA A 169 0.61 7.00 -0.98
CA ALA A 169 0.54 8.19 -0.13
C ALA A 169 -0.21 9.36 -0.77
N ILE A 170 -0.25 9.44 -2.11
CA ILE A 170 -0.75 10.63 -2.82
C ILE A 170 -2.11 10.38 -3.44
N LEU A 171 -2.27 9.30 -4.21
CA LEU A 171 -3.47 9.09 -5.04
C LEU A 171 -4.74 8.87 -4.20
N PRO A 172 -4.74 8.04 -3.14
CA PRO A 172 -5.94 7.83 -2.35
C PRO A 172 -6.38 9.09 -1.56
N PRO A 173 -5.50 9.83 -0.87
CA PRO A 173 -5.89 11.08 -0.23
C PRO A 173 -6.33 12.15 -1.23
N TRP A 174 -5.68 12.25 -2.39
CA TRP A 174 -6.11 13.19 -3.44
C TRP A 174 -7.56 12.90 -3.87
N GLN A 175 -7.88 11.63 -4.13
CA GLN A 175 -9.23 11.20 -4.49
C GLN A 175 -10.23 11.41 -3.33
N PHE A 176 -9.81 11.26 -2.08
CA PHE A 176 -10.63 11.55 -0.90
C PHE A 176 -10.97 13.04 -0.79
N PHE A 177 -9.99 13.92 -0.95
CA PHE A 177 -10.22 15.36 -0.87
C PHE A 177 -11.02 15.90 -2.06
N SER A 178 -10.91 15.28 -3.24
CA SER A 178 -11.69 15.68 -4.41
C SER A 178 -13.19 15.43 -4.27
N ILE A 179 -13.61 14.48 -3.42
CA ILE A 179 -15.02 14.12 -3.18
C ILE A 179 -15.53 14.62 -1.83
N ARG A 180 -14.71 15.36 -1.09
CA ARG A 180 -15.03 15.77 0.28
C ARG A 180 -16.33 16.58 0.34
N ASP A 181 -16.51 17.50 -0.58
CA ASP A 181 -17.72 18.34 -0.60
C ASP A 181 -18.98 17.51 -0.83
N ALA A 182 -18.90 16.46 -1.66
CA ALA A 182 -20.00 15.51 -1.86
C ALA A 182 -20.26 14.66 -0.61
N LEU A 183 -19.22 14.29 0.14
CA LEU A 183 -19.36 13.64 1.44
C LEU A 183 -20.03 14.56 2.45
N ASP A 184 -19.64 15.84 2.53
CA ASP A 184 -20.25 16.83 3.43
C ASP A 184 -21.76 16.98 3.18
N GLN A 185 -22.17 16.98 1.91
CA GLN A 185 -23.58 17.05 1.52
C GLN A 185 -24.38 15.82 1.98
N VAL A 186 -23.83 14.61 1.77
CA VAL A 186 -24.52 13.36 2.16
C VAL A 186 -24.58 13.19 3.68
N TYR A 187 -23.54 13.65 4.39
CA TYR A 187 -23.50 13.62 5.86
C TYR A 187 -24.33 14.76 6.48
N GLY A 188 -24.75 15.76 5.70
CA GLY A 188 -25.48 16.93 6.17
C GLY A 188 -24.65 17.86 7.07
N GLN A 189 -23.35 17.62 7.19
CA GLN A 189 -22.41 18.38 8.00
C GLN A 189 -20.98 18.15 7.50
N PRO A 190 -20.04 19.08 7.78
CA PRO A 190 -18.64 18.90 7.42
C PRO A 190 -18.04 17.63 8.03
N ILE A 191 -17.55 16.74 7.18
CA ILE A 191 -16.93 15.50 7.61
C ILE A 191 -15.59 15.79 8.30
N ARG A 192 -15.31 15.01 9.34
CA ARG A 192 -14.02 15.02 10.03
C ARG A 192 -13.11 13.98 9.40
N VAL A 193 -11.92 14.41 9.00
CA VAL A 193 -10.91 13.50 8.48
C VAL A 193 -10.38 12.66 9.64
N GLY A 194 -10.54 11.35 9.55
CA GLY A 194 -10.08 10.42 10.57
C GLY A 194 -8.57 10.20 10.53
N TRP A 195 -8.03 9.69 11.62
CA TRP A 195 -6.58 9.46 11.78
C TRP A 195 -6.03 8.40 10.81
N GLY A 196 -6.88 7.49 10.32
CA GLY A 196 -6.50 6.40 9.44
C GLY A 196 -5.89 6.89 8.13
N LEU A 197 -6.47 7.95 7.54
CA LEU A 197 -5.94 8.57 6.32
C LEU A 197 -4.51 9.08 6.55
N TRP A 198 -4.29 9.85 7.61
CA TRP A 198 -2.98 10.42 7.93
C TRP A 198 -1.95 9.35 8.28
N LEU A 199 -2.37 8.30 8.99
CA LEU A 199 -1.49 7.18 9.30
C LEU A 199 -1.11 6.38 8.05
N THR A 200 -2.02 6.26 7.09
CA THR A 200 -1.75 5.66 5.78
C THR A 200 -0.65 6.42 5.04
N VAL A 201 -0.81 7.74 4.96
CA VAL A 201 0.16 8.65 4.32
C VAL A 201 1.51 8.58 5.02
N ALA A 202 1.53 8.75 6.34
CA ALA A 202 2.76 8.72 7.13
C ALA A 202 3.49 7.37 6.98
N GLY A 203 2.75 6.26 7.00
CA GLY A 203 3.30 4.92 6.80
C GLY A 203 3.99 4.77 5.44
N PHE A 204 3.35 5.20 4.35
CA PHE A 204 3.98 5.14 3.03
C PHE A 204 5.14 6.12 2.86
N LEU A 205 5.07 7.32 3.44
CA LEU A 205 6.22 8.25 3.43
C LEU A 205 7.44 7.65 4.15
N LEU A 206 7.23 6.91 5.25
CA LEU A 206 8.29 6.16 5.92
C LEU A 206 8.88 5.05 5.02
N VAL A 207 8.03 4.35 4.25
CA VAL A 207 8.50 3.36 3.27
C VAL A 207 9.35 4.02 2.18
N ALA A 208 8.90 5.15 1.62
CA ALA A 208 9.62 5.88 0.61
C ALA A 208 10.98 6.37 1.13
N ALA A 209 11.00 6.98 2.32
CA ALA A 209 12.24 7.42 2.97
C ALA A 209 13.20 6.25 3.23
N GLY A 210 12.69 5.11 3.69
CA GLY A 210 13.46 3.89 3.86
C GLY A 210 14.05 3.37 2.54
N ALA A 211 13.26 3.34 1.46
CA ALA A 211 13.71 2.90 0.15
C ALA A 211 14.76 3.84 -0.48
N ILE A 212 14.61 5.16 -0.33
CA ILE A 212 15.63 6.15 -0.73
C ILE A 212 16.93 5.94 0.08
N GLY A 213 16.81 5.63 1.37
CA GLY A 213 17.93 5.25 2.22
C GLY A 213 18.66 3.98 1.77
N LEU A 214 18.01 3.08 1.02
CA LEU A 214 18.65 1.92 0.39
C LEU A 214 19.43 2.31 -0.88
N LEU A 215 18.86 3.19 -1.71
CA LEU A 215 19.50 3.67 -2.95
C LEU A 215 20.80 4.42 -2.66
N SER A 216 20.75 5.39 -1.75
CA SER A 216 21.92 6.21 -1.36
C SER A 216 23.08 5.39 -0.81
N LYS A 217 22.82 4.21 -0.20
CA LYS A 217 23.88 3.31 0.29
C LYS A 217 24.44 2.38 -0.79
N GLY A 218 23.64 2.06 -1.82
CA GLY A 218 24.06 1.21 -2.94
C GLY A 218 25.10 1.88 -3.83
N GLU A 219 24.94 3.16 -4.13
CA GLU A 219 25.85 3.94 -4.99
C GLU A 219 27.24 4.13 -4.37
N VAL A 220 27.32 4.25 -3.04
CA VAL A 220 28.58 4.39 -2.29
C VAL A 220 29.42 3.11 -2.33
N SER A 221 28.82 1.95 -2.61
CA SER A 221 29.56 0.68 -2.77
C SER A 221 30.12 0.47 -4.17
N SER A 222 29.52 1.09 -5.20
CA SER A 222 29.96 0.93 -6.60
C SER A 222 31.12 1.85 -6.98
N THR A 223 31.38 2.90 -6.20
CA THR A 223 32.45 3.90 -6.45
C THR A 223 33.79 3.53 -5.80
N LYS A 224 33.87 2.36 -5.16
CA LYS A 224 35.09 1.87 -4.47
C LYS A 224 35.73 0.64 -5.14
N SER A 225 35.35 0.29 -6.36
CA SER A 225 36.05 -0.75 -7.15
C SER A 225 37.00 -0.14 -8.15
#